data_AF-A0A349CUD8-F1
#
_entry.id   AF-A0A349CUD8-F1
#
_cell.length_a   1.000
_cell.length_b   1.000
_cell.length_c   1.000
_cell.angle_alpha   90.00
_cell.angle_beta   90.00
_cell.angle_gamma   90.00
#
_symmetry.space_group_name_H-M   'P 1'
#
loop_
_entity.id
_entity.type
_entity.pdbx_description
1 polymer ?
#
loop_
_entity_poly.entity_id
_entity_poly.type
_entity_poly.pdbx_seq_one_letter_code
_entity_poly.pdbx_strand_id
1 'polypeptide(L)' 'AFAALLLRRAGALGDAGAVSQVATWVLFAYFGIGVLLNAISRSRPERIVMTPVSAVLTACAVVIARG' A
#
# COMPACT_ATOMS: atom_id res chain seq x y z
N ALA A 1 10.77 -5.96 -1.93
CA ALA A 1 10.62 -5.74 -0.48
C ALA A 1 9.15 -5.65 -0.04
N PHE A 2 8.35 -4.73 -0.57
CA PHE A 2 6.94 -4.53 -0.15
C PHE A 2 6.03 -5.76 -0.32
N ALA A 3 6.12 -6.47 -1.45
CA ALA A 3 5.33 -7.69 -1.64
C ALA A 3 5.62 -8.75 -0.58
N ALA A 4 6.89 -8.99 -0.23
CA ALA A 4 7.26 -9.95 0.80
C ALA A 4 6.75 -9.53 2.20
N LEU A 5 6.77 -8.23 2.51
CA LEU A 5 6.17 -7.71 3.74
C LEU A 5 4.66 -8.02 3.80
N LEU A 6 3.93 -7.71 2.73
CA LEU A 6 2.48 -7.94 2.64
C LEU A 6 2.13 -9.43 2.67
N LEU A 7 2.87 -10.29 1.96
CA LEU A 7 2.69 -11.74 2.00
C LEU A 7 2.94 -12.29 3.41
N ARG A 8 3.96 -11.78 4.12
CA ARG A 8 4.20 -12.16 5.52
C ARG A 8 3.03 -11.74 6.41
N ARG A 9 2.51 -10.52 6.26
CA ARG A 9 1.33 -10.09 7.02
C ARG A 9 0.08 -10.91 6.74
N ALA A 10 -0.08 -11.37 5.51
CA ALA A 10 -1.16 -12.27 5.12
C ALA A 10 -0.94 -13.73 5.61
N GLY A 11 0.11 -14.01 6.39
CA GLY A 11 0.42 -15.34 6.91
C GLY A 11 1.08 -16.29 5.91
N ALA A 12 1.34 -15.86 4.67
CA ALA A 12 1.88 -16.72 3.62
C ALA A 12 3.37 -17.06 3.79
N LEU A 13 4.10 -16.33 4.66
CA LEU A 13 5.55 -16.50 4.88
C LEU A 13 5.90 -16.73 6.37
N GLY A 14 4.96 -17.30 7.13
CA GLY A 14 5.08 -17.54 8.57
C GLY A 14 4.58 -16.39 9.43
N ASP A 15 4.92 -16.43 10.71
CA ASP A 15 4.32 -15.57 11.73
C ASP A 15 4.66 -14.08 11.54
N ALA A 16 3.64 -13.24 11.65
CA ALA A 16 3.75 -11.81 11.41
C ALA A 16 3.92 -11.07 12.74
N GLY A 17 5.17 -10.85 13.15
CA GLY A 17 5.47 -10.07 14.35
C GLY A 17 5.08 -8.59 14.24
N ALA A 18 5.16 -7.88 15.37
CA ALA A 18 4.77 -6.47 15.51
C ALA A 18 5.42 -5.54 14.45
N VAL A 19 6.68 -5.80 14.06
CA VAL A 19 7.37 -5.03 13.02
C VAL A 19 6.64 -5.12 11.68
N SER A 20 6.19 -6.32 11.30
CA SER A 20 5.44 -6.56 10.07
C SER A 20 4.10 -5.81 10.09
N GLN A 21 3.47 -5.76 11.26
CA GLN A 21 2.21 -5.04 11.49
C GLN A 21 2.36 -3.54 11.31
N VAL A 22 3.32 -2.94 12.01
CA VAL A 22 3.60 -1.51 11.91
C VAL A 22 4.04 -1.15 10.48
N ALA A 23 4.95 -1.91 9.88
CA ALA A 23 5.44 -1.63 8.54
C ALA A 23 4.33 -1.68 7.47
N THR A 24 3.30 -2.50 7.67
CA THR A 24 2.16 -2.58 6.74
C THR A 24 1.22 -1.40 6.87
N TRP A 25 1.00 -0.88 8.08
CA TRP A 25 0.32 0.40 8.27
C TRP A 25 1.09 1.58 7.67
N VAL A 26 2.42 1.59 7.83
CA VAL A 26 3.29 2.59 7.18
C VAL A 26 3.15 2.51 5.66
N LEU A 27 3.15 1.30 5.09
CA LEU A 27 3.00 1.09 3.66
C LEU A 27 1.62 1.54 3.15
N PHE A 28 0.55 1.27 3.90
CA PHE A 28 -0.79 1.80 3.61
C PHE A 28 -0.79 3.34 3.57
N ALA A 29 -0.21 4.00 4.58
CA ALA A 29 -0.12 5.45 4.63
C ALA A 29 0.69 6.01 3.45
N TYR A 30 1.81 5.36 3.12
CA TYR A 30 2.64 5.72 1.98
C TYR A 30 1.87 5.67 0.65
N PHE A 31 1.13 4.59 0.39
CA PHE A 31 0.29 4.52 -0.81
C PHE A 31 -0.85 5.55 -0.79
N GLY A 32 -1.50 5.77 0.36
CA GLY A 32 -2.54 6.78 0.52
C GLY A 32 -2.05 8.20 0.19
N ILE A 33 -0.86 8.58 0.68
CA ILE A 33 -0.20 9.83 0.28
C ILE A 33 0.07 9.83 -1.23
N GLY A 34 0.55 8.71 -1.77
CA GLY A 34 0.74 8.53 -3.21
C GLY A 34 -0.53 8.81 -4.02
N VAL A 35 -1.70 8.34 -3.58
CA VAL A 35 -2.99 8.64 -4.25
C VAL A 35 -3.20 10.14 -4.34
N LEU A 36 -3.03 10.86 -3.22
CA LEU A 36 -3.23 12.31 -3.15
C LEU A 36 -2.24 13.03 -4.06
N LEU A 37 -0.96 12.69 -3.99
CA LEU A 37 0.09 13.32 -4.80
C LEU A 37 -0.11 13.08 -6.30
N ASN A 38 -0.45 11.84 -6.70
CA ASN A 38 -0.74 11.53 -8.10
C ASN A 38 -2.01 12.25 -8.57
N ALA A 39 -3.05 12.37 -7.73
CA ALA A 39 -4.29 13.05 -8.07
C ALA A 39 -4.10 14.55 -8.35
N ILE A 40 -3.18 15.21 -7.62
CA ILE A 40 -2.83 16.63 -7.81
C ILE A 40 -1.74 16.84 -8.87
N SER A 41 -1.19 15.78 -9.49
CA SER A 41 -0.13 15.93 -10.49
C SER A 41 -0.61 16.75 -11.68
N ARG A 42 0.25 17.62 -12.20
CA ARG A 42 -0.03 18.41 -13.41
C ARG A 42 -0.03 17.53 -14.67
N SER A 43 0.57 16.35 -14.60
CA SER A 43 0.66 15.40 -15.70
C SER A 43 -0.63 14.59 -15.85
N ARG A 44 -1.30 14.71 -17.01
CA ARG A 44 -2.53 13.97 -17.30
C ARG A 44 -2.31 12.44 -17.33
N PRO A 45 -1.23 11.90 -17.96
CA PRO A 45 -0.94 10.47 -17.90
C PRO A 45 -0.75 9.95 -16.49
N GLU A 46 -0.08 10.72 -15.63
CA GLU A 46 0.17 10.33 -14.24
C GLU A 46 -1.14 10.24 -13.46
N ARG A 47 -2.04 11.21 -13.60
CA ARG A 47 -3.36 11.19 -12.96
C ARG A 47 -4.23 10.00 -13.39
N ILE A 48 -4.24 9.66 -14.68
CA ILE A 48 -5.14 8.60 -15.18
C ILE A 48 -4.59 7.18 -14.95
N VAL A 49 -3.29 7.03 -14.75
CA VAL A 49 -2.65 5.72 -14.52
C VAL A 49 -2.26 5.54 -13.05
N MET A 50 -1.49 6.48 -12.49
CA MET A 50 -0.88 6.30 -11.17
C MET A 50 -1.87 6.55 -10.04
N THR A 51 -2.83 7.47 -10.17
CA THR A 51 -3.90 7.64 -9.16
C THR A 51 -4.72 6.36 -8.96
N PRO A 52 -5.29 5.71 -10.01
CA PRO A 52 -6.02 4.47 -9.80
C PRO A 52 -5.12 3.31 -9.34
N VAL A 53 -3.89 3.20 -9.84
CA VAL A 53 -2.93 2.17 -9.39
C VAL A 53 -2.63 2.33 -7.90
N SER A 54 -2.27 3.53 -7.45
CA SER A 54 -2.01 3.80 -6.04
C SER A 54 -3.26 3.60 -5.19
N ALA A 55 -4.46 3.92 -5.70
CA ALA A 55 -5.71 3.70 -4.97
C ALA A 55 -6.01 2.21 -4.73
N VAL A 56 -5.79 1.37 -5.76
CA VAL A 56 -5.91 -0.09 -5.61
C VAL A 56 -4.88 -0.61 -4.61
N LEU A 57 -3.62 -0.14 -4.68
CA LEU A 57 -2.59 -0.53 -3.72
C LEU A 57 -2.93 -0.12 -2.28
N THR A 58 -3.47 1.09 -2.08
CA THR A 58 -3.97 1.55 -0.77
C THR A 58 -5.10 0.66 -0.26
N ALA A 59 -6.07 0.31 -1.11
CA ALA A 59 -7.19 -0.57 -0.75
C ALA A 59 -6.70 -1.98 -0.35
N CYS A 60 -5.79 -2.57 -1.13
CA CYS A 60 -5.19 -3.86 -0.80
C CYS A 60 -4.39 -3.79 0.52
N ALA A 61 -3.60 -2.73 0.72
CA ALA A 61 -2.80 -2.56 1.92
C ALA A 61 -3.65 -2.44 3.19
N VAL A 62 -4.79 -1.73 3.15
CA VAL A 62 -5.67 -1.63 4.34
C VAL A 62 -6.38 -2.94 4.66
N VAL A 63 -6.76 -3.73 3.66
CA VAL A 63 -7.33 -5.07 3.85
C VAL A 63 -6.32 -5.96 4.58
N ILE A 64 -5.07 -5.97 4.10
CA ILE A 64 -3.99 -6.77 4.72
C ILE A 64 -3.59 -6.21 6.09
N ALA A 65 -3.63 -4.89 6.31
CA ALA A 65 -3.29 -4.28 7.59
C ALA A 65 -4.28 -4.64 8.71
N ARG A 66 -5.55 -4.90 8.35
CA ARG A 66 -6.63 -5.27 9.27
C ARG A 66 -6.70 -6.75 9.60
N GLY A 67 -6.25 -7.61 8.68
CA GLY A 67 -6.02 -9.03 8.93
C GLY A 67 -4.78 -9.27 9.79
#